data_AF-A0A9X2VMW8-F1
#
_entry.id   AF-A0A9X2VMW8-F1
#
_cell.length_a   1.000
_cell.length_b   1.000
_cell.length_c   1.000
_cell.angle_alpha   90.00
_cell.angle_beta   90.00
_cell.angle_gamma   90.00
#
_symmetry.space_group_name_H-M   'P 1'
#
loop_
_entity.id
_entity.type
_entity.pdbx_description
1 polymer ?
#
loop_
_entity_poly.entity_id
_entity_poly.type
_entity_poly.pdbx_seq_one_letter_code
_entity_poly.pdbx_strand_id
1 'polypeptide(L)' 'MIKNEPVVAAEELHEGQWFLHIPAPGMRGWPLKVATREFDADQVRIHTTDKTRELISYARTRQVPLLPAHA' A
#
# COMPACT_ATOMS: atom_id res chain seq x y z
N MET A 1 -9.04 9.95 15.56
CA MET A 1 -7.61 10.00 15.90
C MET A 1 -6.98 8.72 15.38
N ILE A 2 -6.25 8.77 14.27
CA ILE A 2 -5.59 7.58 13.72
C ILE A 2 -4.40 7.30 14.65
N LYS A 3 -4.58 6.33 15.55
CA LYS A 3 -3.56 5.86 16.50
C LYS A 3 -2.42 5.23 15.70
N ASN A 4 -1.24 5.85 15.68
CA ASN A 4 0.09 5.28 15.38
C ASN A 4 0.10 3.98 14.54
N GLU A 5 -0.53 3.98 13.37
CA GLU A 5 -0.38 2.87 12.44
C GLU A 5 1.06 2.89 11.92
N PRO A 6 1.79 1.76 11.96
CA PRO A 6 3.17 1.75 11.52
C PRO A 6 3.23 2.17 10.06
N VAL A 7 4.08 3.15 9.76
CA VAL A 7 4.31 3.63 8.39
C VAL A 7 5.59 2.99 7.90
N VAL A 8 5.54 2.42 6.70
CA VAL A 8 6.70 1.78 6.04
C VAL A 8 6.92 2.38 4.67
N ALA A 9 8.11 2.20 4.11
CA ALA A 9 8.33 2.47 2.69
C ALA A 9 7.54 1.47 1.84
N ALA A 10 7.06 1.90 0.68
CA ALA A 10 6.27 1.05 -0.21
C ALA A 10 7.04 -0.22 -0.64
N GLU A 11 8.36 -0.14 -0.76
CA GLU A 11 9.21 -1.29 -1.08
C GLU A 11 9.26 -2.35 0.04
N GLU A 12 8.91 -1.97 1.26
CA GLU A 12 8.87 -2.87 2.43
C GLU A 12 7.51 -3.56 2.57
N LEU A 13 6.52 -3.26 1.71
CA LEU A 13 5.24 -3.98 1.71
C LEU A 13 5.43 -5.39 1.16
N HIS A 14 4.93 -6.40 1.87
CA HIS A 14 5.01 -7.82 1.52
C HIS A 14 3.64 -8.38 1.12
N GLU A 15 3.67 -9.49 0.38
CA GLU A 15 2.47 -10.26 0.03
C GLU A 15 1.64 -10.61 1.29
N GLY A 16 0.32 -10.47 1.16
CA GLY A 16 -0.63 -10.73 2.23
C GLY A 16 -0.82 -9.57 3.22
N GLN A 17 0.04 -8.53 3.20
CA GLN A 17 -0.09 -7.39 4.10
C GLN A 17 -1.19 -6.42 3.65
N TRP A 18 -1.82 -5.78 4.64
CA TRP A 18 -2.79 -4.71 4.41
C TRP A 18 -2.12 -3.35 4.56
N PHE A 19 -2.48 -2.41 3.68
CA PHE A 19 -2.00 -1.05 3.71
C PHE A 19 -3.11 -0.08 3.30
N LEU A 20 -2.96 1.19 3.67
CA LEU A 20 -3.88 2.26 3.28
C LEU A 20 -3.37 2.97 2.03
N HIS A 21 -4.00 2.72 0.88
CA HIS A 21 -3.74 3.49 -0.34
C HIS A 21 -4.45 4.84 -0.28
N ILE A 22 -3.67 5.92 -0.25
CA ILE A 22 -4.17 7.30 -0.40
C ILE A 22 -3.66 7.84 -1.74
N PRO A 23 -4.55 8.10 -2.72
CA PRO A 23 -4.16 8.49 -4.08
C PRO A 23 -3.57 9.90 -4.11
N ALA A 24 -4.09 10.81 -3.27
CA ALA A 24 -3.59 12.16 -3.09
C ALA A 24 -3.91 12.69 -1.69
N PRO A 25 -3.14 13.65 -1.16
CA PRO A 25 -3.42 14.29 0.12
C PRO A 25 -4.84 14.86 0.17
N GLY A 26 -5.58 14.61 1.26
CA GLY A 26 -6.96 15.05 1.43
C GLY A 26 -8.03 14.18 0.77
N MET A 27 -7.65 13.16 0.00
CA MET A 27 -8.59 12.19 -0.55
C MET A 27 -8.87 11.03 0.43
N ARG A 28 -10.00 10.36 0.24
CA ARG A 28 -10.35 9.14 0.98
C ARG A 28 -9.36 8.02 0.65
N GLY A 29 -8.79 7.41 1.68
CA GLY A 29 -7.95 6.23 1.54
C GLY A 29 -8.75 4.94 1.37
N TRP A 30 -8.14 3.95 0.74
CA TRP A 30 -8.70 2.60 0.58
C TRP A 30 -7.80 1.56 1.26
N PRO A 31 -8.35 0.74 2.16
CA PRO A 31 -7.62 -0.41 2.70
C PRO A 31 -7.45 -1.44 1.59
N LEU A 32 -6.22 -1.80 1.26
CA LEU A 32 -5.90 -2.75 0.20
C LEU A 32 -4.94 -3.82 0.73
N LYS A 33 -5.10 -5.03 0.20
CA LYS A 33 -4.24 -6.16 0.53
C LYS A 33 -3.29 -6.44 -0.62
N VAL A 34 -2.00 -6.55 -0.33
CA VAL A 34 -0.96 -6.88 -1.30
C VAL A 34 -1.17 -8.32 -1.76
N ALA A 35 -1.40 -8.51 -3.06
CA ALA A 35 -1.37 -9.82 -3.71
C ALA A 35 0.06 -10.18 -4.09
N THR A 36 0.74 -9.32 -4.86
CA THR A 36 2.16 -9.48 -5.23
C THR A 36 2.80 -8.11 -5.40
N ARG A 37 4.13 -8.09 -5.56
CA ARG A 37 4.90 -6.86 -5.77
C ARG A 37 6.01 -7.07 -6.79
N GLU A 38 6.21 -6.07 -7.64
CA GLU A 38 7.30 -6.02 -8.61
C GLU A 38 8.14 -4.77 -8.37
N PHE A 39 9.46 -4.90 -8.53
CA PHE A 39 10.38 -3.80 -8.33
C PHE A 39 10.93 -3.33 -9.68
N ASP A 40 10.75 -2.05 -9.94
CA ASP A 40 11.48 -1.32 -10.98
C ASP A 40 12.64 -0.54 -10.34
N ALA A 41 13.39 0.22 -11.16
CA ALA A 41 14.55 0.97 -10.70
C ALA A 41 14.22 1.97 -9.57
N ASP A 42 13.12 2.72 -9.71
CA ASP A 42 12.73 3.83 -8.83
C ASP A 42 11.35 3.64 -8.18
N GLN A 43 10.59 2.64 -8.63
CA GLN A 43 9.22 2.38 -8.17
C GLN A 43 8.99 0.92 -7.80
N VAL A 44 7.95 0.72 -6.98
CA VAL A 44 7.37 -0.58 -6.67
C VAL A 44 5.95 -0.61 -7.23
N ARG A 45 5.65 -1.67 -7.96
CA ARG A 45 4.33 -2.00 -8.47
C ARG A 45 3.69 -3.01 -7.54
N ILE A 46 2.57 -2.63 -6.94
CA ILE A 46 1.85 -3.44 -5.97
C ILE A 46 0.59 -3.93 -6.67
N HIS A 47 0.54 -5.23 -6.91
CA HIS A 47 -0.71 -5.87 -7.28
C HIS A 47 -1.54 -6.08 -6.02
N THR A 48 -2.81 -5.72 -6.05
CA THR A 48 -3.71 -5.89 -4.90
C THR A 48 -4.75 -6.97 -5.17
N THR A 49 -5.36 -7.49 -4.10
CA THR A 49 -6.47 -8.44 -4.24
C THR A 49 -7.80 -7.76 -4.63
N ASP A 50 -7.84 -6.43 -4.72
CA ASP A 50 -9.02 -5.66 -5.09
C ASP A 50 -9.15 -5.58 -6.62
N LYS A 51 -10.27 -6.10 -7.15
CA LYS A 51 -10.53 -6.15 -8.61
C LYS A 51 -10.74 -4.79 -9.28
N THR A 52 -11.00 -3.73 -8.51
CA THR A 52 -11.11 -2.37 -9.05
C THR A 52 -9.75 -1.67 -9.05
N ARG A 53 -8.88 -2.02 -8.10
CA ARG A 53 -7.56 -1.41 -7.89
C ARG A 53 -6.47 -2.46 -7.96
N GLU A 54 -6.46 -3.19 -9.07
CA GLU A 54 -5.60 -4.37 -9.23
C GLU A 54 -4.12 -4.02 -9.20
N LEU A 55 -3.74 -2.79 -9.61
CA LEU A 55 -2.35 -2.35 -9.68
C LEU A 55 -2.19 -0.92 -9.16
N ILE A 56 -1.21 -0.72 -8.28
CA ILE A 56 -0.79 0.59 -7.75
C ILE A 56 0.71 0.72 -7.91
N SER A 57 1.17 1.87 -8.41
CA SER A 57 2.60 2.18 -8.50
C SER A 57 2.97 3.28 -7.50
N TYR A 58 4.06 3.05 -6.77
CA TYR A 58 4.62 4.01 -5.84
C TYR A 58 6.12 4.16 -6.06
N ALA A 59 6.65 5.35 -5.80
CA ALA A 59 8.08 5.49 -5.56
C ALA A 59 8.49 4.56 -4.40
N ARG A 60 9.64 3.90 -4.50
CA ARG A 60 10.06 2.89 -3.50
C ARG A 60 10.06 3.43 -2.07
N THR A 61 10.46 4.69 -1.91
CA THR A 61 10.55 5.42 -0.63
C THR A 61 9.22 5.99 -0.14
N ARG A 62 8.14 5.86 -0.94
CA ARG A 62 6.81 6.39 -0.58
C ARG A 62 6.36 5.76 0.73
N GLN A 63 6.06 6.62 1.69
CA GLN A 63 5.55 6.22 2.99
C GLN A 63 4.08 5.81 2.89
N VAL A 64 3.75 4.61 3.36
CA VAL A 64 2.41 4.04 3.36
C VAL A 64 2.05 3.51 4.75
N PRO A 65 0.87 3.84 5.30
CA PRO A 65 0.41 3.26 6.56
C PRO A 65 0.08 1.77 6.38
N LEU A 66 0.64 0.94 7.25
CA LEU A 66 0.22 -0.45 7.40
C LEU A 66 -1.07 -0.50 8.21
N LEU A 67 -1.96 -1.39 7.79
CA LEU A 67 -3.18 -1.67 8.51
C LEU A 67 -3.02 -3.02 9.22
N PRO A 68 -3.66 -3.21 10.40
CA PRO A 68 -3.79 -4.54 10.96
C PRO A 68 -4.48 -5.46 9.96
N ALA A 69 -4.26 -6.77 10.08
CA ALA A 69 -4.97 -7.74 9.27
C ALA A 69 -6.48 -7.51 9.43
N HIS A 70 -7.12 -7.00 8.38
CA HIS A 70 -8.55 -6.78 8.39
C HIS A 70 -9.20 -8.15 8.21
N ALA A 71 -9.84 -8.63 9.28
CA ALA A 71 -10.65 -9.85 9.29
C ALA A 71 -11.98 -9.63 8.55
#